data_AF-A0A920JG20-F1
#
_entry.id   AF-A0A920JG20-F1
#
_cell.length_a   1.000
_cell.length_b   1.000
_cell.length_c   1.000
_cell.angle_alpha   90.00
_cell.angle_beta   90.00
_cell.angle_gamma   90.00
#
_symmetry.space_group_name_H-M   'P 1'
#
loop_
_entity.id
_entity.type
_entity.pdbx_description
1 polymer ?
#
loop_
_entity_poly.entity_id
_entity_poly.type
_entity_poly.pdbx_seq_one_letter_code
_entity_poly.pdbx_strand_id
1 'polypeptide(L)'
;MEKENNTDSLMEKIVNLSKRRGIIFQSADIYGGFRSTYDYGPIGSLLLRNVKDAWWRSMVQLRHDVVGIDASILSPPAVWKASGHLENFSDRLSTAKSATNDSEKTNLRTSTPVPPAEQREASQNPGHST
;
A
#
# COMPACT_ATOMS: atom_id res chain seq x y z
N MET A 1 1.36 15.58 -37.00
CA MET A 1 2.53 15.32 -36.15
C MET A 1 2.02 15.00 -34.76
N GLU A 2 1.81 13.71 -34.50
CA GLU A 2 1.39 13.22 -33.20
C GLU A 2 2.56 13.40 -32.21
N LYS A 3 2.30 14.05 -31.09
CA LYS A 3 3.24 14.10 -29.97
C LYS A 3 3.09 12.78 -29.22
N GLU A 4 3.93 11.80 -29.51
CA GLU A 4 4.04 10.59 -28.67
C GLU A 4 4.37 11.00 -27.23
N ASN A 5 3.69 10.37 -26.28
CA ASN A 5 3.74 10.67 -24.86
C ASN A 5 5.13 10.39 -24.28
N ASN A 6 5.95 11.42 -24.19
CA ASN A 6 7.35 11.38 -23.71
C ASN A 6 7.51 10.92 -22.23
N THR A 7 6.41 10.74 -21.48
CA THR A 7 6.39 10.38 -20.06
C THR A 7 6.88 8.97 -19.77
N ASP A 8 6.51 8.00 -20.61
CA ASP A 8 6.94 6.60 -20.42
C ASP A 8 8.44 6.47 -20.67
N SER A 9 8.93 7.15 -21.73
CA SER A 9 10.36 7.24 -22.01
C SER A 9 11.14 7.96 -20.89
N LEU A 10 10.51 8.93 -20.21
CA LEU A 10 11.12 9.66 -19.12
C LEU A 10 11.26 8.78 -17.88
N MET A 11 10.21 8.03 -17.53
CA MET A 11 10.25 7.13 -16.38
C MET A 11 11.32 6.05 -16.56
N GLU A 12 11.43 5.46 -17.75
CA GLU A 12 12.50 4.51 -18.08
C GLU A 12 13.89 5.15 -17.93
N LYS A 13 14.08 6.38 -18.42
CA LYS A 13 15.34 7.12 -18.23
C LYS A 13 15.67 7.34 -16.76
N ILE A 14 14.67 7.67 -15.93
CA ILE A 14 14.85 7.86 -14.48
C ILE A 14 15.24 6.54 -13.81
N VAL A 15 14.54 5.45 -14.10
CA VAL A 15 14.86 4.12 -13.55
C VAL A 15 16.27 3.69 -13.95
N ASN A 16 16.64 3.89 -15.22
CA ASN A 16 17.97 3.58 -15.72
C ASN A 16 19.06 4.45 -15.08
N LEU A 17 18.78 5.71 -14.78
CA LEU A 17 19.69 6.56 -14.02
C LEU A 17 19.84 6.07 -12.57
N SER A 18 18.73 5.79 -11.89
CA SER A 18 18.71 5.32 -10.50
C SER A 18 19.49 4.01 -10.32
N LYS A 19 19.34 3.06 -11.24
CA LYS A 19 20.12 1.82 -11.26
C LYS A 19 21.61 2.10 -11.49
N ARG A 20 21.97 2.86 -12.54
CA ARG A 20 23.38 3.15 -12.88
C ARG A 20 24.12 3.94 -11.79
N ARG A 21 23.42 4.80 -11.06
CA ARG A 21 24.00 5.63 -9.99
C ARG A 21 23.96 4.97 -8.61
N GLY A 22 23.43 3.76 -8.47
CA GLY A 22 23.36 3.07 -7.19
C GLY A 22 22.42 3.73 -6.18
N ILE A 23 21.27 4.22 -6.68
CA ILE A 23 20.23 4.80 -5.83
C ILE A 23 19.28 3.70 -5.34
N ILE A 24 18.56 3.03 -6.25
CA ILE A 24 17.59 1.98 -5.92
C ILE A 24 17.70 0.83 -6.93
N PHE A 25 17.54 -0.40 -6.43
CA PHE A 25 17.54 -1.64 -7.20
C PHE A 25 16.29 -2.48 -6.90
N GLN A 26 15.90 -3.34 -7.85
CA GLN A 26 14.89 -4.36 -7.58
C GLN A 26 15.49 -5.38 -6.60
N SER A 27 14.75 -5.74 -5.54
CA SER A 27 15.29 -6.73 -4.62
C SER A 27 15.35 -8.11 -5.27
N ALA A 28 16.38 -8.88 -4.94
CA ALA A 28 16.65 -10.21 -5.50
C ALA A 28 16.68 -10.23 -7.05
N ASP A 29 17.15 -9.15 -7.70
CA ASP A 29 17.17 -9.02 -9.16
C ASP A 29 17.88 -10.20 -9.86
N ILE A 30 19.00 -10.68 -9.27
CA ILE A 30 19.76 -11.82 -9.79
C ILE A 30 19.02 -13.17 -9.69
N TYR A 31 17.94 -13.23 -8.90
CA TYR A 31 17.10 -14.41 -8.72
C TYR A 31 15.72 -14.28 -9.40
N GLY A 32 15.57 -13.32 -10.32
CA GLY A 32 14.32 -13.08 -11.04
C GLY A 32 13.44 -11.98 -10.43
N GLY A 33 13.92 -11.28 -9.40
CA GLY A 33 13.27 -10.12 -8.81
C GLY A 33 12.09 -10.46 -7.90
N PHE A 34 12.06 -9.87 -6.71
CA PHE A 34 10.90 -9.96 -5.83
C PHE A 34 10.03 -8.72 -6.03
N ARG A 35 8.83 -8.90 -6.59
CA ARG A 35 7.93 -7.77 -6.90
C ARG A 35 7.61 -6.97 -5.64
N SER A 36 7.51 -5.65 -5.81
CA SER A 36 7.14 -4.71 -4.75
C SER A 36 8.14 -4.56 -3.60
N THR A 37 9.36 -5.10 -3.72
CA THR A 37 10.45 -4.82 -2.77
C THR A 37 11.68 -4.26 -3.49
N TYR A 38 12.39 -3.37 -2.81
CA TYR A 38 13.48 -2.60 -3.41
C TYR A 38 14.61 -2.41 -2.41
N ASP A 39 15.84 -2.49 -2.91
CA ASP A 39 17.06 -2.32 -2.13
C ASP A 39 17.71 -0.97 -2.46
N TYR A 40 18.09 -0.23 -1.42
CA TYR A 40 18.76 1.07 -1.57
C TYR A 40 20.27 0.87 -1.67
N GLY A 41 20.88 1.43 -2.71
CA GLY A 41 22.33 1.40 -2.88
C GLY A 41 23.07 2.37 -1.95
N PRO A 42 24.40 2.52 -2.10
CA PRO A 42 25.21 3.37 -1.21
C PRO A 42 24.75 4.84 -1.18
N ILE A 43 24.41 5.41 -2.33
CA ILE A 43 23.90 6.79 -2.41
C ILE A 43 22.44 6.84 -1.96
N GLY A 44 21.64 5.84 -2.33
CA GLY A 44 20.23 5.76 -1.95
C GLY A 44 20.00 5.67 -0.44
N SER A 45 20.83 4.91 0.26
CA SER A 45 20.74 4.76 1.72
C SER A 45 21.06 6.08 2.45
N LEU A 46 22.06 6.83 1.99
CA LEU A 46 22.38 8.17 2.49
C LEU A 46 21.25 9.17 2.20
N LEU A 47 20.69 9.13 0.99
CA LEU A 47 19.56 9.97 0.62
C LEU A 47 18.34 9.68 1.51
N LEU A 48 18.00 8.40 1.69
CA LEU A 48 16.90 7.98 2.56
C LEU A 48 17.10 8.46 4.00
N ARG A 49 18.32 8.36 4.53
CA ARG A 49 18.65 8.85 5.86
C ARG A 49 18.49 10.36 5.97
N ASN A 50 19.04 11.12 5.02
CA ASN A 50 18.94 12.58 5.01
C ASN A 50 17.47 13.05 4.96
N VAL A 51 16.62 12.38 4.17
CA VAL A 51 15.20 12.70 4.10
C VAL A 51 14.49 12.39 5.42
N LYS A 52 14.77 11.23 6.03
CA LYS A 52 14.22 10.86 7.35
C LYS A 52 14.64 11.86 8.44
N ASP A 53 15.92 12.23 8.48
CA ASP A 53 16.47 13.16 9.47
C ASP A 53 15.88 14.57 9.31
N ALA A 54 15.74 15.05 8.06
CA ALA A 54 15.12 16.32 7.76
C ALA A 54 13.64 16.37 8.19
N TRP A 55 12.90 15.29 7.93
CA TRP A 55 11.51 15.15 8.36
C TRP A 55 11.38 15.07 9.88
N TRP A 56 12.24 14.28 10.55
CA TRP A 56 12.23 14.15 12.00
C TRP A 56 12.51 15.49 12.69
N ARG A 57 13.50 16.24 12.17
CA ARG A 57 13.81 17.57 12.66
C ARG A 57 12.60 18.51 12.51
N SER A 58 11.98 18.56 11.34
CA SER A 58 10.88 19.51 11.09
C SER A 58 9.61 19.16 11.86
N MET A 59 9.28 17.87 11.98
CA MET A 59 8.01 17.42 12.56
C MET A 59 8.08 17.19 14.06
N VAL A 60 9.22 16.75 14.59
CA VAL A 60 9.35 16.35 16.01
C VAL A 60 10.22 17.34 16.78
N GLN A 61 11.39 17.74 16.26
CA GLN A 61 12.30 18.59 17.03
C GLN A 61 11.90 20.07 17.05
N LEU A 62 11.35 20.59 15.95
CA LEU A 62 10.96 22.00 15.83
C LEU A 62 9.53 22.30 16.29
N ARG A 63 8.75 21.27 16.63
CA ARG A 63 7.35 21.38 17.05
C ARG A 63 7.21 20.96 18.50
N HIS A 64 6.40 21.69 19.25
CA HIS A 64 6.16 21.41 20.68
C HIS A 64 4.96 20.47 20.93
N ASP A 65 4.18 20.17 19.89
CA ASP A 65 2.93 19.39 19.96
C ASP A 65 3.09 17.93 19.49
N VAL A 66 4.30 17.51 19.14
CA VAL A 66 4.59 16.17 18.60
C VAL A 66 5.66 15.49 19.44
N VAL A 67 5.41 14.24 19.83
CA VAL A 67 6.35 13.40 20.60
C VAL A 67 6.76 12.21 19.74
N GLY A 68 8.07 11.99 19.62
CA GLY A 68 8.63 10.84 18.91
C GLY A 68 8.51 9.55 19.73
N ILE A 69 8.01 8.49 19.11
CA ILE A 69 7.96 7.13 19.67
C ILE A 69 8.51 6.14 18.65
N ASP A 70 9.14 5.07 19.12
CA ASP A 70 9.56 3.93 18.29
C ASP A 70 8.84 2.67 18.79
N ALA A 71 8.21 1.94 17.86
CA ALA A 71 7.29 0.85 18.16
C ALA A 71 7.71 -0.43 17.44
N SER A 72 7.37 -1.59 18.03
CA SER A 72 7.63 -2.90 17.41
C SER A 72 6.80 -3.09 16.14
N ILE A 73 7.42 -3.65 15.10
CA ILE A 73 6.74 -4.07 13.86
C ILE A 73 5.78 -5.23 14.13
N LEU A 74 6.16 -6.16 15.02
CA LEU A 74 5.33 -7.29 15.39
C LEU A 74 4.39 -6.89 16.52
N SER A 75 3.09 -7.03 16.28
CA SER A 75 2.02 -6.69 17.22
C SER A 75 1.04 -7.85 17.39
N PRO A 76 0.51 -8.11 18.60
CA PRO A 76 -0.48 -9.17 18.83
C PRO A 76 -1.77 -8.98 18.00
N PRO A 77 -2.44 -10.07 17.56
CA PRO A 77 -3.66 -10.01 16.75
C PRO A 77 -4.79 -9.15 17.36
N ALA A 78 -4.87 -9.07 18.68
CA ALA A 78 -5.88 -8.27 19.38
C ALA A 78 -5.79 -6.77 19.03
N VAL A 79 -4.59 -6.24 18.78
CA VAL A 79 -4.37 -4.84 18.40
C VAL A 79 -4.92 -4.56 17.00
N TRP A 80 -4.69 -5.48 16.07
CA TRP A 80 -5.20 -5.39 14.69
C TRP A 80 -6.73 -5.53 14.64
N LYS A 81 -7.31 -6.34 15.54
CA LYS A 81 -8.77 -6.44 15.68
C LYS A 81 -9.37 -5.15 16.25
N ALA A 82 -8.81 -4.62 17.34
CA ALA A 82 -9.30 -3.41 17.99
C ALA A 82 -9.24 -2.17 17.08
N SER A 83 -8.23 -2.11 16.20
CA SER A 83 -8.08 -1.03 15.21
C SER A 83 -8.92 -1.21 13.94
N GLY A 84 -9.66 -2.31 13.80
CA GLY A 84 -10.50 -2.60 12.63
C GLY A 84 -9.74 -3.04 11.38
N HIS A 85 -8.40 -3.20 11.45
CA HIS A 85 -7.59 -3.61 10.29
C HIS A 85 -8.04 -4.97 9.73
N LEU A 86 -8.47 -5.91 10.59
CA LEU A 86 -8.92 -7.23 10.15
C LEU A 86 -10.18 -7.21 9.27
N GLU A 87 -11.06 -6.23 9.45
CA GLU A 87 -12.34 -6.15 8.74
C GLU A 87 -12.27 -5.20 7.54
N ASN A 88 -11.48 -4.13 7.65
CA ASN A 88 -11.49 -3.03 6.68
C ASN A 88 -10.26 -2.97 5.76
N PHE A 89 -9.14 -3.59 6.11
CA PHE A 89 -7.92 -3.55 5.30
C PHE A 89 -7.93 -4.66 4.22
N SER A 90 -8.89 -4.59 3.31
CA SER A 90 -8.95 -5.46 2.14
C SER A 90 -9.33 -4.66 0.89
N ASP A 91 -8.59 -4.87 -0.20
CA ASP A 91 -8.96 -4.33 -1.51
C ASP A 91 -9.87 -5.34 -2.23
N ARG A 92 -10.88 -4.83 -2.96
CA ARG A 92 -11.83 -5.69 -3.68
C ARG A 92 -11.15 -6.23 -4.94
N LEU A 93 -10.57 -7.42 -4.83
CA LEU A 93 -10.03 -8.12 -5.99
C LEU A 93 -11.16 -8.74 -6.82
N SER A 94 -11.50 -8.16 -7.97
CA SER A 94 -12.33 -8.83 -8.98
C SER A 94 -11.44 -9.70 -9.85
N THR A 95 -11.38 -11.01 -9.58
CA THR A 95 -10.73 -11.95 -10.50
C THR A 95 -11.68 -12.24 -11.67
N ALA A 96 -11.32 -11.83 -12.88
CA ALA A 96 -12.01 -12.30 -14.07
C ALA A 96 -11.82 -13.82 -14.18
N LYS A 97 -12.90 -14.59 -14.05
CA LYS A 97 -12.90 -16.04 -14.30
C LYS A 97 -12.94 -16.28 -15.82
N SER A 98 -11.89 -15.92 -16.54
CA SER A 98 -11.59 -16.42 -17.90
C SER A 98 -10.42 -15.68 -18.53
N ALA A 99 -9.79 -16.38 -19.47
CA ALA A 99 -8.81 -15.90 -20.46
C ALA A 99 -7.33 -15.93 -20.04
N THR A 100 -6.74 -17.12 -20.22
CA THR A 100 -5.66 -17.31 -21.19
C THR A 100 -5.58 -16.16 -22.20
N ASN A 101 -4.44 -15.46 -22.23
CA ASN A 101 -3.95 -14.55 -23.27
C ASN A 101 -5.01 -13.71 -24.00
N ASP A 102 -5.17 -12.45 -23.64
CA ASP A 102 -4.86 -11.34 -24.55
C ASP A 102 -5.20 -9.99 -23.92
N SER A 103 -4.40 -9.03 -24.34
CA SER A 103 -4.34 -7.64 -23.91
C SER A 103 -5.62 -6.84 -24.13
N GLU A 104 -5.78 -5.83 -23.28
CA GLU A 104 -6.56 -4.60 -23.43
C GLU A 104 -7.94 -4.49 -22.74
N LYS A 105 -8.02 -3.38 -21.99
CA LYS A 105 -9.19 -2.62 -21.52
C LYS A 105 -9.75 -3.02 -20.16
N THR A 106 -9.46 -2.20 -19.17
CA THR A 106 -10.33 -2.05 -18.00
C THR A 106 -10.37 -0.59 -17.55
N ASN A 107 -11.27 0.19 -18.15
CA ASN A 107 -11.80 1.42 -17.57
C ASN A 107 -13.05 1.04 -16.78
N LEU A 108 -12.93 0.75 -15.48
CA LEU A 108 -14.10 0.50 -14.63
C LEU A 108 -14.53 1.79 -13.93
N ARG A 109 -15.65 2.34 -14.39
CA ARG A 109 -16.39 3.40 -13.72
C ARG A 109 -16.94 2.86 -12.40
N THR A 110 -16.67 3.56 -11.31
CA THR A 110 -17.31 3.34 -10.01
C THR A 110 -18.77 3.81 -10.06
N SER A 111 -19.71 2.89 -9.87
CA SER A 111 -21.07 3.22 -9.45
C SER A 111 -21.44 2.33 -8.26
N THR A 112 -21.45 2.90 -7.06
CA THR A 112 -22.16 2.30 -5.92
C THR A 112 -23.66 2.49 -6.17
N PRO A 113 -24.51 1.55 -5.74
CA PRO A 113 -25.08 1.69 -4.39
C PRO A 113 -25.24 0.34 -3.65
N VAL A 114 -25.14 0.36 -2.31
CA VAL A 114 -25.55 -0.77 -1.45
C VAL A 114 -26.59 -0.25 -0.46
N PRO A 115 -27.79 -0.86 -0.43
CA PRO A 115 -28.38 -1.31 0.84
C PRO A 115 -29.22 -2.61 0.65
N PRO A 116 -29.85 -3.20 1.71
CA PRO A 116 -29.66 -3.04 3.15
C PRO A 116 -29.31 -4.38 3.85
N ALA A 117 -28.84 -4.28 5.09
CA ALA A 117 -28.55 -5.42 5.96
C ALA A 117 -29.84 -6.04 6.53
N GLU A 118 -30.10 -7.33 6.28
CA GLU A 118 -31.13 -8.09 6.99
C GLU A 118 -30.87 -9.59 6.90
N GLN A 119 -30.14 -10.16 7.86
CA GLN A 119 -30.33 -11.55 8.35
C GLN A 119 -29.84 -11.63 9.81
N ARG A 120 -30.73 -11.37 10.76
CA ARG A 120 -30.64 -11.88 12.13
C ARG A 120 -31.98 -12.50 12.50
N GLU A 121 -32.15 -13.77 12.16
CA GLU A 121 -33.09 -14.64 12.84
C GLU A 121 -32.53 -14.97 14.24
N ALA A 122 -33.21 -14.51 15.28
CA ALA A 122 -33.15 -15.08 16.61
C ALA A 122 -34.41 -14.67 17.40
N SER A 123 -35.55 -15.25 17.01
CA SER A 123 -36.75 -15.24 17.85
C SER A 123 -36.66 -16.44 18.80
N GLN A 124 -36.36 -16.17 20.08
CA GLN A 124 -36.69 -17.04 21.22
C GLN A 124 -36.63 -16.19 22.50
N ASN A 125 -37.77 -15.63 22.90
CA ASN A 125 -38.01 -15.14 24.25
C ASN A 125 -38.70 -16.25 25.06
N PRO A 126 -38.23 -16.61 26.27
CA PRO A 126 -39.11 -17.21 27.26
C PRO A 126 -39.85 -16.10 28.02
N GLY A 127 -41.18 -16.12 27.93
CA GLY A 127 -42.06 -15.24 28.67
C GLY A 127 -41.96 -15.45 30.18
N HIS A 128 -41.93 -14.34 30.91
CA HIS A 128 -42.10 -14.27 32.35
C HIS A 128 -43.56 -13.89 32.61
N SER A 129 -44.36 -14.77 33.23
CA SER A 129 -45.53 -14.36 34.02
C SER A 129 -46.11 -15.53 34.83
N THR A 130 -46.22 -15.29 36.13
CA THR A 130 -46.91 -16.04 37.22
C THR A 130 -46.20 -17.25 37.81
#